data_AF-L9XMH2-F1
#
_entry.id   AF-L9XMH2-F1
#
_cell.length_a   1.000
_cell.length_b   1.000
_cell.length_c   1.000
_cell.angle_alpha   90.00
_cell.angle_beta   90.00
_cell.angle_gamma   90.00
#
_symmetry.space_group_name_H-M   'P 1'
#
loop_
_entity.id
_entity.type
_entity.pdbx_description
1 polymer ?
#
loop_
_entity_poly.entity_id
_entity_poly.type
_entity_poly.pdbx_seq_one_letter_code
_entity_poly.pdbx_strand_id
1 'polypeptide(L)' 'MDLAHNARMSRLWYNRRWMIETVFSSIKRTLGSVVRARSWHLEFREMVLKCAVYNLRRTVRYP' A
#
# COMPACT_ATOMS: atom_id res chain seq x y z
N MET A 1 -14.78 19.31 -5.45
CA MET A 1 -14.81 18.50 -6.68
C MET A 1 -14.58 17.01 -6.43
N ASP A 2 -14.93 16.45 -5.26
CA ASP A 2 -14.67 15.03 -4.93
C ASP A 2 -15.95 14.18 -4.74
N LEU A 3 -17.14 14.80 -4.76
CA LEU A 3 -18.40 14.08 -4.50
C LEU A 3 -18.92 13.27 -5.69
N ALA A 4 -18.63 13.67 -6.93
CA ALA A 4 -19.24 13.06 -8.12
C ALA A 4 -18.64 11.69 -8.48
N HIS A 5 -17.38 11.42 -8.11
CA HIS A 5 -16.70 10.17 -8.46
C HIS A 5 -16.93 9.03 -7.45
N ASN A 6 -17.38 9.35 -6.24
CA ASN A 6 -17.52 8.39 -5.13
C ASN A 6 -18.94 7.83 -4.92
N ALA A 7 -19.85 8.07 -5.88
CA ALA A 7 -21.27 7.69 -5.75
C ALA A 7 -21.53 6.18 -5.67
N ARG A 8 -20.56 5.33 -6.05
CA ARG A 8 -20.68 3.86 -6.04
C ARG A 8 -20.11 3.17 -4.79
N MET A 9 -19.33 3.87 -3.97
CA MET A 9 -18.71 3.28 -2.78
C MET A 9 -19.54 3.68 -1.56
N SER A 10 -20.25 2.74 -0.94
CA SER A 10 -21.05 3.00 0.26
C SER A 10 -20.21 3.78 1.30
N ARG A 11 -20.76 4.90 1.79
CA ARG A 11 -20.07 5.89 2.66
C ARG A 11 -19.44 5.28 3.91
N LEU A 12 -19.88 4.08 4.30
CA LEU A 12 -19.34 3.25 5.39
C LEU A 12 -17.96 2.64 5.07
N TRP A 13 -17.64 2.39 3.80
CA TRP A 13 -16.37 1.80 3.33
C TRP A 13 -15.38 2.87 2.86
N TYR A 14 -15.86 4.08 2.59
CA TYR A 14 -15.04 5.23 2.19
C TYR A 14 -13.99 5.62 3.23
N ASN A 15 -14.26 5.34 4.52
CA ASN A 15 -13.36 5.71 5.62
C ASN A 15 -12.10 4.84 5.74
N ARG A 16 -11.86 3.89 4.83
CA ARG A 16 -10.69 3.00 4.87
C ARG A 16 -9.60 3.34 3.86
N ARG A 17 -9.86 4.28 2.95
CA ARG A 17 -8.86 4.73 1.97
C ARG A 17 -7.62 5.31 2.66
N TRP A 18 -7.85 6.16 3.67
CA TRP A 18 -6.78 6.79 4.42
C TRP A 18 -5.85 5.77 5.12
N MET A 19 -6.39 4.65 5.60
CA MET A 19 -5.57 3.58 6.17
C MET A 19 -4.66 2.92 5.13
N ILE A 20 -5.19 2.62 3.95
CA ILE A 20 -4.39 2.07 2.85
C ILE A 20 -3.30 3.06 2.43
N GLU A 21 -3.64 4.34 2.26
CA GLU A 21 -2.68 5.40 1.90
C GLU A 21 -1.58 5.55 2.95
N THR A 22 -1.92 5.45 4.23
CA THR A 22 -0.96 5.51 5.35
C THR A 22 0.02 4.33 5.32
N VAL A 23 -0.47 3.12 5.09
CA VAL A 23 0.37 1.91 4.98
C VAL A 23 1.30 2.02 3.78
N PHE A 24 0.79 2.38 2.60
CA PHE A 24 1.62 2.55 1.41
C PHE A 24 2.65 3.67 1.55
N SER A 25 2.31 4.78 2.21
CA SER A 25 3.26 5.85 2.53
C SER A 25 4.39 5.35 3.43
N SER A 26 4.05 4.57 4.45
CA SER A 26 5.02 3.97 5.38
C SER A 26 5.95 2.97 4.69
N ILE A 27 5.41 2.11 3.83
CA ILE A 27 6.19 1.17 3.02
C ILE A 27 7.17 1.93 2.12
N LYS A 28 6.71 2.96 1.39
CA LYS A 28 7.56 3.77 0.50
C LYS A 28 8.69 4.49 1.24
N ARG A 29 8.44 5.00 2.45
CA ARG A 29 9.48 5.63 3.29
C ARG A 29 10.51 4.63 3.81
N THR A 30 10.10 3.40 4.08
CA THR A 30 10.96 2.40 4.72
C THR A 30 11.74 1.55 3.71
N LEU A 31 11.17 1.28 2.53
CA LEU A 31 11.71 0.36 1.52
C LEU A 31 11.94 1.03 0.15
N GLY A 32 11.65 2.32 0.04
CA GLY A 32 11.79 3.09 -1.20
C GLY A 32 10.58 2.97 -2.13
N SER A 33 10.34 4.04 -2.90
CA SER A 33 9.21 4.14 -3.83
C SER A 33 9.48 3.54 -5.22
N VAL A 34 10.74 3.27 -5.55
CA VAL A 34 11.14 2.89 -6.92
C VAL A 34 10.93 1.39 -7.12
N VAL A 35 10.22 1.01 -8.19
CA VAL A 35 10.14 -0.38 -8.66
C VAL A 35 11.21 -0.60 -9.72
N ARG A 36 12.09 -1.60 -9.54
CA ARG A 36 13.22 -1.84 -10.46
C ARG A 36 12.92 -2.88 -11.53
N ALA A 37 11.91 -3.71 -11.32
CA ALA A 37 11.43 -4.67 -12.29
C ALA A 37 10.89 -3.98 -13.57
N ARG A 38 11.22 -4.54 -14.75
CA ARG A 38 10.74 -4.06 -16.06
C ARG A 38 9.64 -4.91 -16.68
N SER A 39 9.34 -6.07 -16.08
CA SER A 39 8.24 -6.94 -16.50
C SER A 39 7.10 -6.85 -15.50
N TRP A 40 5.88 -6.71 -16.00
CA TRP A 40 4.66 -6.59 -15.19
C TRP A 40 4.56 -7.58 -14.02
N HIS A 41 4.82 -8.88 -14.28
CA HIS A 41 4.75 -9.90 -13.24
C HIS A 41 5.80 -9.71 -12.13
N LEU A 42 6.99 -9.19 -12.49
CA LEU A 42 8.06 -8.89 -11.54
C LEU A 42 7.77 -7.60 -10.76
N GLU A 43 7.15 -6.59 -11.38
CA GLU A 43 6.71 -5.38 -10.69
C GLU A 43 5.69 -5.71 -9.59
N PHE A 44 4.73 -6.58 -9.90
CA PHE A 44 3.77 -7.08 -8.93
C PHE A 44 4.46 -7.80 -7.76
N ARG A 45 5.37 -8.73 -8.07
CA ARG A 45 6.12 -9.48 -7.04
C ARG A 45 6.99 -8.56 -6.20
N GLU A 46 7.59 -7.53 -6.79
CA GLU A 46 8.40 -6.56 -6.05
C GLU A 46 7.55 -5.74 -5.06
N MET A 47 6.34 -5.35 -5.47
CA MET A 47 5.38 -4.69 -4.57
C MET A 47 4.95 -5.59 -3.42
N VAL A 48 4.56 -6.84 -3.72
CA VAL A 48 4.16 -7.83 -2.69
C VAL A 48 5.32 -8.11 -1.73
N LEU A 49 6.54 -8.24 -2.25
CA LEU A 49 7.73 -8.47 -1.44
C LEU A 49 8.01 -7.29 -0.50
N LYS A 50 7.89 -6.04 -0.97
CA LYS A 50 8.01 -4.86 -0.10
C LYS A 50 6.96 -4.87 1.02
N CYS A 51 5.71 -5.21 0.71
CA CYS A 51 4.66 -5.36 1.72
C CYS A 51 5.00 -6.48 2.74
N ALA A 52 5.44 -7.65 2.27
CA ALA A 52 5.77 -8.78 3.14
C ALA A 52 6.96 -8.44 4.06
N VAL A 53 8.02 -7.84 3.52
CA VAL A 53 9.19 -7.39 4.29
C VAL A 53 8.81 -6.32 5.30
N TYR A 54 7.92 -5.38 4.96
CA TYR A 54 7.43 -4.37 5.89
C TYR A 54 6.68 -5.02 7.07
N ASN A 55 5.79 -5.97 6.79
CA ASN A 55 5.07 -6.71 7.83
C ASN A 55 6.01 -7.54 8.70
N LEU A 56 6.98 -8.24 8.09
CA LEU A 56 7.98 -9.03 8.81
C LEU A 56 8.82 -8.17 9.76
N ARG A 57 9.30 -7.02 9.27
CA ARG A 57 10.04 -6.06 10.10
C ARG A 57 9.20 -5.51 11.24
N ARG A 58 7.89 -5.35 11.03
CA ARG A 58 6.96 -4.87 12.05
C ARG A 58 6.71 -5.93 13.13
N THR A 59 6.48 -7.19 12.76
CA THR A 59 6.29 -8.29 13.73
C THR A 59 7.57 -8.64 14.48
N VAL A 60 8.75 -8.53 13.86
CA VAL A 60 10.02 -8.76 14.57
C VAL A 60 10.34 -7.62 15.55
N ARG A 61 9.96 -6.38 15.22
CA ARG A 61 10.20 -5.21 16.08
C ARG A 61 9.22 -5.13 17.26
N TYR A 62 8.03 -5.70 17.12
CA TYR A 62 7.01 -5.77 18.16
C TYR A 62 6.48 -7.21 18.21
N PRO A 63 7.17 -8.12 18.93
CA PRO A 63 6.71 -9.50 19.11
C PRO A 63 5.38 -9.56 19.86
#